data_AF-R7U7E1-F1
#
_entry.id   AF-R7U7E1-F1
#
_cell.length_a   1.000
_cell.length_b   1.000
_cell.length_c   1.000
_cell.angle_alpha   90.00
_cell.angle_beta   90.00
_cell.angle_gamma   90.00
#
_symmetry.space_group_name_H-M   'P 1'
#
loop_
_entity.id
_entity.type
_entity.pdbx_description
1 polymer ?
#
loop_
_entity_poly.entity_id
_entity_poly.type
_entity_poly.pdbx_seq_one_letter_code
_entity_poly.pdbx_strand_id
1 'polypeptide(L)'
;MAFQLATATRHMIYSGDLLHFDGLLWNRVFAVLMSDLLLMARPDQEGYLSVMQDPIILHAIDHLNVNGSTENEFSIVLTPTRGESALIFQAPTQDLKSTWGHVLQQRICASKAQLIIDNNLDNIV
;
A
#
# COMPACT_ATOMS: atom_id res chain seq x y z
N MET A 1 -7.51 -18.45 7.93
CA MET A 1 -6.80 -18.77 6.67
C MET A 1 -5.45 -18.08 6.74
N ALA A 2 -4.35 -18.76 6.41
CA ALA A 2 -3.04 -18.10 6.34
C ALA A 2 -2.95 -17.28 5.05
N PHE A 3 -2.52 -16.03 5.13
CA PHE A 3 -2.30 -15.19 3.96
C PHE A 3 -1.10 -15.70 3.16
N GLN A 4 -1.30 -16.07 1.89
CA GLN A 4 -0.23 -16.53 1.01
C GLN A 4 0.49 -15.32 0.40
N LEU A 5 1.70 -15.04 0.88
CA LEU A 5 2.52 -13.94 0.35
C LEU A 5 3.09 -14.26 -1.03
N ALA A 6 3.67 -15.43 -1.25
CA ALA A 6 4.28 -15.79 -2.52
C ALA A 6 3.27 -16.43 -3.47
N THR A 7 3.07 -15.81 -4.65
CA THR A 7 2.30 -16.37 -5.78
C THR A 7 3.14 -16.29 -7.05
N ALA A 8 2.76 -16.99 -8.12
CA ALA A 8 3.51 -16.99 -9.37
C ALA A 8 3.62 -15.60 -10.04
N THR A 9 2.66 -14.71 -9.77
CA THR A 9 2.57 -13.38 -10.38
C THR A 9 3.00 -12.26 -9.44
N ARG A 10 3.06 -12.51 -8.12
CA ARG A 10 3.41 -11.49 -7.15
C ARG A 10 4.91 -11.28 -7.05
N HIS A 11 5.33 -10.04 -7.26
CA HIS A 11 6.73 -9.62 -7.15
C HIS A 11 6.83 -8.24 -6.50
N MET A 12 7.97 -7.97 -5.86
CA MET A 12 8.26 -6.68 -5.24
C MET A 12 8.53 -5.62 -6.31
N ILE A 13 7.89 -4.46 -6.16
CA ILE A 13 8.04 -3.30 -7.04
C ILE A 13 8.93 -2.26 -6.38
N TYR A 14 8.66 -1.94 -5.11
CA TYR A 14 9.35 -0.89 -4.38
C TYR A 14 9.28 -1.16 -2.88
N SER A 15 10.27 -0.71 -2.13
CA SER A 15 10.30 -0.86 -0.68
C SER A 15 11.11 0.24 -0.02
N GLY A 16 10.76 0.60 1.20
CA GLY A 16 11.50 1.61 1.95
C GLY A 16 10.91 1.91 3.32
N ASP A 17 11.68 2.64 4.11
CA ASP A 17 11.24 3.17 5.41
C ASP A 17 10.19 4.27 5.22
N LEU A 18 9.13 4.18 6.02
CA LEU A 18 8.11 5.22 6.18
C LEU A 18 7.78 5.37 7.68
N LEU A 19 7.16 6.49 8.03
CA LEU A 19 6.38 6.59 9.26
C LEU A 19 4.90 6.40 8.92
N HIS A 20 4.19 5.63 9.74
CA HIS A 20 2.74 5.43 9.65
C HIS A 20 2.08 5.94 10.93
N PHE A 21 1.02 6.74 10.79
CA PHE A 21 0.26 7.25 11.92
C PHE A 21 -0.88 6.28 12.25
N ASP A 22 -0.89 5.72 13.46
CA ASP A 22 -1.89 4.74 13.91
C ASP A 22 -3.15 5.38 14.55
N GLY A 23 -3.24 6.71 14.54
CA GLY A 23 -4.29 7.47 15.23
C GLY A 23 -3.82 8.10 16.54
N LEU A 24 -2.69 7.64 17.11
CA LEU A 24 -2.10 8.15 18.34
C LEU A 24 -0.65 8.58 18.14
N LEU A 25 0.15 7.73 17.49
CA LEU A 25 1.60 7.89 17.37
C LEU A 25 2.09 7.60 15.95
N TRP A 26 3.21 8.23 15.61
CA TRP A 26 3.99 7.91 14.42
C TRP A 26 4.88 6.70 14.68
N ASN A 27 4.70 5.65 13.89
CA ASN A 27 5.44 4.41 13.98
C ASN A 27 6.34 4.22 12.76
N ARG A 28 7.60 3.82 12.97
CA ARG A 28 8.45 3.37 11.86
C ARG A 28 7.94 2.06 11.31
N VAL A 29 7.80 2.02 9.99
CA VAL A 29 7.41 0.84 9.21
C VAL A 29 8.35 0.70 8.03
N PHE A 30 8.63 -0.55 7.67
CA PHE A 30 9.22 -0.90 6.39
C PHE A 30 8.08 -1.27 5.43
N ALA A 31 7.80 -0.38 4.48
CA ALA A 31 6.74 -0.58 3.51
C ALA A 31 7.26 -1.38 2.32
N VAL A 32 6.48 -2.37 1.87
CA VAL A 32 6.80 -3.19 0.69
C VAL A 32 5.62 -3.15 -0.27
N LEU A 33 5.80 -2.48 -1.40
CA LEU A 33 4.85 -2.46 -2.50
C LEU A 33 5.12 -3.65 -3.42
N MET A 34 4.17 -4.57 -3.44
CA MET A 34 4.12 -5.67 -4.39
C MET A 34 3.29 -5.27 -5.62
N SER A 35 3.25 -6.15 -6.62
CA SER A 35 2.49 -5.93 -7.85
C SER A 35 0.98 -5.72 -7.64
N ASP A 36 0.40 -6.27 -6.58
CA ASP A 36 -1.04 -6.32 -6.30
C ASP A 36 -1.44 -5.89 -4.88
N LEU A 37 -0.46 -5.67 -3.99
CA LEU A 37 -0.71 -5.25 -2.60
C LEU A 37 0.40 -4.39 -2.01
N LEU A 38 0.10 -3.72 -0.90
CA LEU A 38 1.04 -2.98 -0.06
C LEU A 38 1.11 -3.63 1.32
N LEU A 39 2.34 -3.89 1.79
CA LEU A 39 2.62 -4.43 3.12
C LEU A 39 3.26 -3.37 4.00
N MET A 40 2.90 -3.40 5.28
CA MET A 40 3.66 -2.75 6.33
C MET A 40 4.29 -3.82 7.20
N ALA A 41 5.61 -3.76 7.31
CA ALA A 41 6.39 -4.66 8.14
C ALA A 41 7.25 -3.88 9.14
N ARG A 42 7.76 -4.58 10.14
CA ARG A 42 8.77 -4.06 11.06
C ARG A 42 9.89 -5.09 11.19
N PRO A 43 11.16 -4.67 11.20
CA PRO A 43 12.25 -5.57 11.55
C PRO A 43 12.11 -6.01 13.01
N ASP A 44 12.32 -7.29 13.26
CA ASP A 44 12.50 -7.82 14.62
C ASP A 44 13.95 -7.63 15.10
N GLN A 45 14.26 -8.19 16.28
CA GLN A 45 15.60 -8.09 16.88
C GLN A 45 16.69 -8.80 16.06
N GLU A 46 16.32 -9.77 15.24
CA GLU A 46 17.22 -10.55 14.39
C GLU A 46 17.30 -10.00 12.95
N GLY A 47 16.51 -8.97 12.65
CA GLY A 47 16.46 -8.31 11.35
C GLY A 47 15.46 -8.93 10.37
N TYR A 48 14.64 -9.89 10.79
CA TYR A 48 13.55 -10.42 9.96
C TYR A 48 12.37 -9.46 9.93
N LEU A 49 11.71 -9.35 8.78
CA LEU A 49 10.55 -8.50 8.63
C LEU A 49 9.27 -9.23 9.06
N SER A 50 8.62 -8.72 10.10
CA SER A 50 7.31 -9.17 10.56
C SER A 50 6.23 -8.25 10.03
N VAL A 51 5.20 -8.81 9.37
CA VAL A 51 4.04 -8.06 8.87
C VAL A 51 3.23 -7.55 10.06
N MET A 52 2.93 -6.25 10.08
CA MET A 52 2.30 -5.59 11.22
C MET A 52 0.77 -5.66 11.19
N GLN A 53 0.18 -5.65 9.99
CA GLN A 53 -1.26 -5.60 9.77
C GLN A 53 -1.64 -6.28 8.45
N ASP A 54 -2.94 -6.44 8.22
CA ASP A 54 -3.42 -7.04 6.99
C ASP A 54 -2.90 -6.29 5.74
N PRO A 55 -2.45 -7.04 4.71
CA PRO A 55 -2.02 -6.46 3.44
C PRO A 55 -3.12 -5.62 2.80
N ILE A 56 -2.75 -4.46 2.28
CA ILE A 56 -3.68 -3.57 1.57
C ILE A 56 -3.70 -3.98 0.11
N ILE A 57 -4.85 -4.45 -0.36
CA ILE A 57 -5.03 -4.82 -1.77
C ILE A 57 -5.15 -3.56 -2.62
N LEU A 58 -4.36 -3.44 -3.69
CA LEU A 58 -4.24 -2.18 -4.44
C LEU A 58 -5.52 -1.74 -5.13
N HIS A 59 -6.32 -2.68 -5.67
CA HIS A 59 -7.59 -2.33 -6.30
C HIS A 59 -8.66 -1.88 -5.29
N ALA A 60 -8.49 -2.15 -4.00
CA ALA A 60 -9.38 -1.67 -2.93
C ALA A 60 -9.04 -0.24 -2.45
N ILE A 61 -7.93 0.32 -2.92
CA ILE A 61 -7.58 1.73 -2.66
C ILE A 61 -8.48 2.60 -3.54
N ASP A 62 -9.22 3.51 -2.92
CA ASP A 62 -10.06 4.45 -3.65
C ASP A 62 -9.19 5.48 -4.38
N HIS A 63 -8.44 6.25 -3.61
CA HIS A 63 -7.54 7.27 -4.12
C HIS A 63 -6.33 7.48 -3.20
N LEU A 64 -5.28 8.05 -3.80
CA LEU A 64 -4.05 8.45 -3.13
C LEU A 64 -4.02 9.97 -3.03
N ASN A 65 -3.83 10.51 -1.83
CA ASN A 65 -3.61 11.93 -1.63
C ASN A 65 -2.13 12.21 -1.33
N VAL A 66 -1.43 12.76 -2.33
CA VAL A 66 -0.03 13.18 -2.21
C VAL A 66 0.13 14.61 -1.67
N ASN A 67 -0.95 15.36 -1.51
CA ASN A 67 -0.96 16.69 -0.91
C ASN A 67 -1.39 16.59 0.57
N GLY A 68 -0.53 15.96 1.39
CA GLY A 68 -0.75 15.83 2.82
C GLY A 68 -0.67 17.16 3.58
N SER A 69 -0.95 17.10 4.90
CA SER A 69 -0.91 18.26 5.81
C SER A 69 0.49 18.84 6.00
N THR A 70 1.53 18.00 5.89
CA THR A 70 2.94 18.43 5.92
C THR A 70 3.66 18.07 4.62
N GLU A 71 4.82 18.69 4.39
CA GLU A 71 5.59 18.58 3.13
C GLU A 71 5.82 17.12 2.72
N ASN A 72 6.15 16.23 3.66
CA ASN A 72 6.49 14.83 3.38
C ASN A 72 5.36 13.81 3.63
N GLU A 73 4.14 14.26 3.93
CA GLU A 73 3.00 13.38 4.18
C GLU A 73 2.21 13.03 2.91
N PHE A 74 1.67 11.82 2.89
CA PHE A 74 0.67 11.37 1.93
C PHE A 74 -0.32 10.42 2.62
N SER A 75 -1.51 10.25 2.06
CA SER A 75 -2.50 9.33 2.60
C SER A 75 -3.12 8.43 1.53
N ILE A 76 -3.47 7.22 1.96
CA ILE A 76 -4.15 6.21 1.15
C ILE A 76 -5.57 6.10 1.71
N VAL A 77 -6.56 6.43 0.89
CA VAL A 77 -7.97 6.29 1.26
C VAL A 77 -8.49 4.96 0.73
N LEU A 78 -9.00 4.13 1.62
CA LEU A 78 -9.57 2.84 1.28
C LEU A 78 -11.08 2.97 1.09
N THR A 79 -11.63 2.34 0.06
CA THR A 79 -13.08 2.22 -0.07
C THR A 79 -13.57 1.33 1.08
N PRO A 80 -14.38 1.85 2.00
CA PRO A 80 -14.77 1.08 3.17
C PRO A 80 -16.12 0.41 2.93
N THR A 81 -16.31 -0.74 3.55
CA THR A 81 -17.66 -1.29 3.72
C THR A 81 -18.48 -0.50 4.75
N ARG A 82 -17.86 0.36 5.59
CA ARG A 82 -18.52 1.08 6.72
C ARG A 82 -17.95 2.49 7.12
N GLY A 83 -17.31 3.24 6.22
CA GLY A 83 -16.85 4.62 6.47
C GLY A 83 -15.35 4.87 6.20
N GLU A 84 -15.00 6.06 5.67
CA GLU A 84 -13.67 6.34 5.09
C GLU A 84 -12.55 6.09 6.10
N SER A 85 -11.63 5.19 5.76
CA SER A 85 -10.41 4.95 6.52
C SER A 85 -9.22 5.41 5.69
N ALA A 86 -8.55 6.46 6.17
CA ALA A 86 -7.34 6.99 5.56
C ALA A 86 -6.13 6.49 6.35
N LEU A 87 -5.20 5.84 5.66
CA LEU A 87 -3.90 5.49 6.19
C LEU A 87 -2.93 6.63 5.89
N ILE A 88 -2.30 7.18 6.92
CA ILE A 88 -1.44 8.35 6.78
C ILE A 88 0.02 7.91 6.91
N PHE A 89 0.82 8.32 5.94
CA PHE A 89 2.23 8.02 5.84
C PHE A 89 3.06 9.30 5.74
N GLN A 90 4.28 9.24 6.24
CA GLN A 90 5.28 10.28 6.05
C GLN A 90 6.57 9.65 5.51
N ALA A 91 7.06 10.19 4.39
CA ALA A 91 8.33 9.79 3.82
C ALA A 91 9.50 10.52 4.50
N PRO A 92 10.71 9.94 4.52
CA PRO A 92 11.89 10.60 5.08
C PRO A 92 12.29 11.88 4.34
N THR A 93 12.02 11.94 3.03
CA THR A 93 12.34 13.09 2.17
C THR A 93 11.25 13.33 1.13
N GLN A 94 11.24 14.54 0.56
CA GLN A 94 10.29 14.93 -0.48
C GLN A 94 10.45 14.10 -1.78
N ASP A 95 11.68 13.73 -2.13
CA ASP A 95 11.96 12.89 -3.30
C ASP A 95 11.39 11.48 -3.11
N LEU A 96 11.52 10.92 -1.90
CA LEU A 96 10.93 9.63 -1.56
C LEU A 96 9.40 9.71 -1.56
N LYS A 97 8.80 10.79 -1.04
CA LYS A 97 7.35 11.02 -1.16
C LYS A 97 6.90 11.04 -2.61
N SER A 98 7.59 11.77 -3.47
CA SER A 98 7.27 11.84 -4.91
C SER A 98 7.37 10.48 -5.58
N THR A 99 8.41 9.70 -5.24
CA THR A 99 8.62 8.34 -5.75
C THR A 99 7.49 7.41 -5.29
N TRP A 100 7.19 7.39 -4.00
CA TRP A 100 6.06 6.62 -3.45
C TRP A 100 4.74 7.01 -4.12
N GLY A 101 4.48 8.31 -4.24
CA GLY A 101 3.29 8.85 -4.89
C GLY A 101 3.12 8.32 -6.32
N HIS A 102 4.18 8.42 -7.12
CA HIS A 102 4.16 7.98 -8.51
C HIS A 102 3.98 6.46 -8.65
N VAL A 103 4.78 5.66 -7.93
CA VAL A 103 4.76 4.20 -8.06
C VAL A 103 3.46 3.62 -7.50
N LEU A 104 2.94 4.14 -6.39
CA LEU A 104 1.63 3.72 -5.86
C LEU A 104 0.52 4.04 -6.85
N GLN A 105 0.45 5.26 -7.37
CA GLN A 105 -0.58 5.66 -8.33
C GLN A 105 -0.58 4.77 -9.57
N GLN A 106 0.61 4.50 -10.14
CA GLN A 106 0.75 3.61 -11.29
C GLN A 106 0.23 2.21 -10.99
N ARG A 107 0.56 1.65 -9.82
CA ARG A 107 0.18 0.28 -9.46
C ARG A 107 -1.29 0.15 -9.07
N ILE A 108 -1.88 1.16 -8.43
CA ILE A 108 -3.32 1.22 -8.17
C ILE A 108 -4.10 1.21 -9.48
N CYS A 109 -3.74 2.07 -10.45
CA CYS A 109 -4.37 2.10 -11.76
C CYS A 109 -4.26 0.76 -12.49
N ALA A 110 -3.07 0.16 -12.51
CA ALA A 110 -2.84 -1.14 -13.14
C ALA A 110 -3.67 -2.26 -12.48
N SER A 111 -3.74 -2.28 -11.14
CA SER A 111 -4.51 -3.29 -10.40
C SER A 111 -6.01 -3.17 -10.65
N LYS A 112 -6.55 -1.94 -10.71
CA LYS A 112 -7.97 -1.71 -11.05
C LYS A 112 -8.30 -2.13 -12.48
N ALA A 113 -7.42 -1.82 -13.43
CA ALA A 113 -7.61 -2.23 -14.82
C ALA A 113 -7.62 -3.75 -14.98
N GLN A 114 -6.72 -4.46 -14.29
CA GLN A 114 -6.69 -5.93 -14.29
C GLN A 114 -7.99 -6.52 -13.73
N LEU A 115 -8.49 -5.99 -12.62
CA LEU A 115 -9.76 -6.46 -12.02
C LEU A 115 -10.95 -6.33 -12.98
N ILE A 116 -11.01 -5.25 -13.77
CA ILE A 116 -12.06 -5.06 -14.78
C ILE A 116 -11.93 -6.10 -15.90
N ILE A 117 -10.71 -6.39 -16.35
CA ILE A 117 -10.46 -7.41 -17.38
C ILE A 117 -10.91 -8.78 -16.88
N ASP A 118 -10.52 -9.15 -15.67
CA ASP A 118 -10.84 -10.45 -15.06
C ASP A 118 -12.37 -10.61 -14.92
N ASN A 119 -13.06 -9.59 -14.37
CA ASN A 119 -14.52 -9.62 -14.23
C ASN A 119 -15.26 -9.71 -15.58
N ASN A 120 -14.71 -9.12 -16.64
CA ASN A 120 -15.32 -9.19 -17.97
C ASN A 120 -15.11 -10.56 -18.61
N LEU A 121 -13.99 -11.23 -18.36
CA LEU A 121 -13.73 -12.59 -18.84
C LEU A 121 -14.65 -13.61 -18.15
N ASP A 122 -14.92 -13.42 -16.86
CA ASP A 122 -15.84 -14.29 -16.10
C ASP A 122 -17.30 -14.16 -16.56
N ASN A 123 -17.69 -13.01 -17.13
CA ASN A 123 -19.05 -12.78 -17.65
C ASN A 123 -19.29 -13.33 -19.08
N ILE A 124 -18.27 -13.94 -19.71
CA ILE A 124 -18.34 -14.48 -21.08
C ILE A 124 -18.48 -16.02 -21.08
N VAL A 125 -18.53 -16.66 -19.90
CA VAL A 125 -18.71 -18.12 -19.76
C VAL A 125 -20.13 -18.49 -19.36
#